data_AF-A0A850CGN0-F1
#
_entry.id   AF-A0A850CGN0-F1
#
_cell.length_a   1.000
_cell.length_b   1.000
_cell.length_c   1.000
_cell.angle_alpha   90.00
_cell.angle_beta   90.00
_cell.angle_gamma   90.00
#
_symmetry.space_group_name_H-M   'P 1'
#
loop_
_entity.id
_entity.type
_entity.pdbx_description
1 polymer ?
#
loop_
_entity_poly.entity_id
_entity_poly.type
_entity_poly.pdbx_seq_one_letter_code
_entity_poly.pdbx_strand_id
1 'polypeptide(L)'
;MDFGILGPLQLAWDGLPVPLPGRTLPRLFAVLLLEPGSVIPLHRLVDAVWDDDPPATAKRQIQNTVATARGLLLRAGTSELETVGDGYRLRVGPEKLDSLRFQRAARIAREQVAASEPEAALESLREALDLWRGPALAGLTGRLIEAGALRWDEERAAAEEARAELELRLA
;
A
#
# COMPACT_ATOMS: atom_id res chain seq x y z
N MET A 1 -0.28 -2.30 14.27
CA MET A 1 -0.11 -1.30 13.21
C MET A 1 -0.84 -1.79 11.97
N ASP A 2 -1.74 -0.97 11.44
CA ASP A 2 -2.50 -1.18 10.22
C ASP A 2 -2.13 -0.08 9.22
N PHE A 3 -2.07 -0.43 7.95
CA PHE A 3 -1.59 0.41 6.86
C PHE A 3 -2.66 0.52 5.78
N GLY A 4 -2.77 1.71 5.20
CA GLY A 4 -3.71 1.97 4.12
C GLY A 4 -3.10 2.76 2.97
N ILE A 5 -3.10 2.18 1.78
CA ILE A 5 -2.65 2.80 0.52
C ILE A 5 -3.75 2.95 -0.53
N LEU A 6 -4.91 2.31 -0.35
CA LEU A 6 -6.07 2.39 -1.24
C LEU A 6 -6.87 3.69 -0.97
N GLY A 7 -6.25 4.83 -1.25
CA GLY A 7 -6.68 6.16 -0.82
C GLY A 7 -5.49 6.95 -0.29
N PRO A 8 -5.71 8.11 0.38
CA PRO A 8 -4.64 8.81 1.07
C PRO A 8 -3.90 7.88 2.05
N LEU A 9 -2.57 7.99 2.08
CA LEU A 9 -1.73 7.15 2.94
C LEU A 9 -2.18 7.29 4.41
N GLN A 10 -2.50 6.16 5.04
CA GLN A 10 -2.89 6.10 6.45
C GLN A 10 -2.11 5.02 7.19
N LEU A 11 -1.70 5.35 8.41
CA LEU A 11 -1.21 4.40 9.40
C LEU A 11 -2.10 4.52 10.64
N ALA A 12 -2.44 3.39 11.23
CA ALA A 12 -3.18 3.33 12.48
C ALA A 12 -2.56 2.34 13.46
N TRP A 13 -2.66 2.63 14.74
CA TRP A 13 -2.31 1.71 15.82
C TRP A 13 -3.43 1.70 16.85
N ASP A 14 -3.95 0.51 17.14
CA ASP A 14 -5.12 0.29 18.00
C ASP A 14 -6.32 1.18 17.59
N GLY A 15 -6.53 1.30 16.28
CA GLY A 15 -7.59 2.12 15.68
C GLY A 15 -7.32 3.63 15.66
N LEU A 16 -6.24 4.10 16.27
CA LEU A 16 -5.89 5.52 16.33
C LEU A 16 -4.93 5.91 15.19
N PRO A 17 -5.18 7.03 14.48
CA PRO A 17 -4.28 7.51 13.44
C PRO A 17 -2.86 7.79 13.97
N VAL A 18 -1.85 7.36 13.23
CA VAL A 18 -0.43 7.66 13.49
C VAL A 18 0.01 8.79 12.55
N PRO A 19 0.36 9.98 13.06
CA PRO A 19 0.82 11.08 12.23
C PRO A 19 2.12 10.76 11.49
N LEU A 20 2.19 11.17 10.22
CA LEU A 20 3.38 11.05 9.37
C LEU A 20 3.96 12.45 9.10
N PRO A 21 4.76 13.02 10.00
CA PRO A 21 5.28 14.36 9.83
C PRO A 21 6.31 14.45 8.70
N GLY A 22 6.38 15.64 8.11
CA GLY A 22 7.38 15.98 7.08
C GLY A 22 7.11 15.30 5.73
N ARG A 23 8.01 15.54 4.79
CA ARG A 23 7.84 15.09 3.40
C ARG A 23 8.38 13.68 3.12
N THR A 24 9.40 13.25 3.88
CA THR A 24 10.18 12.05 3.58
C THR A 24 9.54 10.80 4.18
N LEU A 25 8.97 10.91 5.39
CA LEU A 25 8.37 9.79 6.11
C LEU A 25 7.14 9.19 5.39
N PRO A 26 6.13 9.97 4.97
CA PRO A 26 5.01 9.39 4.22
C PRO A 26 5.47 8.78 2.89
N ARG A 27 6.43 9.39 2.18
CA ARG A 27 6.98 8.83 0.94
C ARG A 27 7.74 7.52 1.18
N LEU A 28 8.55 7.43 2.24
CA LEU A 28 9.23 6.19 2.63
C LEU A 28 8.22 5.05 2.84
N PHE A 29 7.16 5.29 3.61
CA PHE A 29 6.12 4.29 3.83
C PHE A 29 5.38 3.94 2.53
N ALA A 30 4.99 4.93 1.72
CA ALA A 30 4.32 4.70 0.44
C ALA A 30 5.09 3.72 -0.44
N VAL A 31 6.39 3.94 -0.65
CA VAL A 31 7.23 3.07 -1.49
C VAL A 31 7.37 1.66 -0.91
N LEU A 32 7.59 1.55 0.40
CA LEU A 32 7.73 0.26 1.06
C LEU A 32 6.42 -0.53 1.07
N LEU A 33 5.27 0.14 1.12
CA LEU A 33 3.94 -0.48 1.15
C LEU A 33 3.40 -0.78 -0.25
N LEU A 34 3.91 -0.14 -1.30
CA LEU A 34 3.63 -0.51 -2.69
C LEU A 34 4.19 -1.90 -3.06
N GLU A 35 5.29 -2.29 -2.41
CA GLU A 35 5.94 -3.60 -2.59
C GLU A 35 6.23 -4.25 -1.23
N PRO A 36 5.18 -4.62 -0.46
CA PRO A 36 5.34 -5.09 0.92
C PRO A 36 6.16 -6.38 0.96
N GLY A 37 7.15 -6.44 1.85
CA GLY A 37 8.08 -7.57 1.99
C GLY A 37 9.24 -7.61 0.98
N SER A 38 9.25 -6.75 -0.04
CA SER A 38 10.38 -6.63 -0.96
C SER A 38 11.53 -5.80 -0.36
N VAL A 39 12.75 -6.04 -0.83
CA VAL A 39 13.89 -5.16 -0.51
C VAL A 39 13.88 -4.00 -1.49
N ILE A 40 13.74 -2.79 -0.98
CA ILE A 40 13.85 -1.56 -1.75
C ILE A 40 15.24 -0.97 -1.56
N PRO A 41 16.06 -0.89 -2.62
CA PRO A 41 17.39 -0.29 -2.54
C PRO A 41 17.33 1.17 -2.09
N LEU A 42 18.36 1.62 -1.36
CA LEU A 42 18.45 2.98 -0.86
C LEU A 42 18.34 4.03 -1.99
N HIS A 43 18.95 3.81 -3.16
CA HIS A 43 18.88 4.75 -4.28
C HIS A 43 17.44 4.92 -4.76
N ARG A 44 16.66 3.84 -4.84
CA ARG A 44 15.25 3.89 -5.23
C ARG A 44 14.38 4.64 -4.21
N LEU A 45 14.74 4.59 -2.92
CA LEU A 45 14.10 5.41 -1.88
C LEU A 45 14.48 6.89 -2.00
N VAL A 46 15.70 7.20 -2.43
CA VAL A 46 16.12 8.57 -2.74
C VAL A 46 15.30 9.10 -3.93
N ASP A 47 15.25 8.35 -5.03
CA ASP A 47 14.51 8.74 -6.23
C ASP A 47 13.03 8.95 -5.92
N ALA A 48 12.41 8.13 -5.07
CA ALA A 48 11.01 8.31 -4.71
C ALA A 48 10.73 9.54 -3.83
N VAL A 49 11.75 10.12 -3.20
CA VAL A 49 11.61 11.29 -2.32
C VAL A 49 11.97 12.59 -3.04
N TRP A 50 12.93 12.55 -3.97
CA TRP A 50 13.47 13.74 -4.63
C TRP A 50 13.42 13.69 -6.16
N ASP A 51 12.88 12.63 -6.77
CA ASP A 51 12.93 12.38 -8.21
C ASP A 51 14.36 12.58 -8.75
N ASP A 52 14.58 13.55 -9.65
CA ASP A 52 15.87 13.79 -10.29
C ASP A 52 16.76 14.84 -9.58
N ASP A 53 16.30 15.46 -8.50
CA ASP A 53 17.04 16.53 -7.79
C ASP A 53 17.34 16.19 -6.32
N PRO A 54 18.09 15.10 -6.04
CA PRO A 54 18.46 14.74 -4.68
C PRO A 54 19.54 15.69 -4.13
N PRO A 55 19.38 16.22 -2.90
CA PRO A 55 20.44 16.97 -2.25
C PRO A 55 21.62 16.04 -1.94
N ALA A 56 22.83 16.59 -1.77
CA ALA A 56 24.02 15.84 -1.35
C ALA A 56 23.82 15.04 -0.05
N THR A 57 22.83 15.41 0.77
CA THR A 57 22.48 14.75 2.04
C THR A 57 21.36 13.71 1.93
N ALA A 58 20.85 13.40 0.72
CA ALA A 58 19.67 12.55 0.51
C ALA A 58 19.78 11.19 1.22
N LYS A 59 20.91 10.48 1.05
CA LYS A 59 21.18 9.21 1.73
C LYS A 59 21.04 9.31 3.25
N ARG A 60 21.63 10.35 3.85
CA ARG A 60 21.56 10.59 5.30
C ARG A 60 20.13 10.92 5.73
N GLN A 61 19.39 11.68 4.93
CA GLN A 61 18.00 12.01 5.19
C GLN A 61 17.10 10.76 5.16
N ILE A 62 17.31 9.83 4.22
CA ILE A 62 16.60 8.54 4.21
C ILE A 62 16.93 7.72 5.46
N GLN A 63 18.20 7.60 5.84
CA GLN A 63 18.61 6.88 7.04
C GLN A 63 17.97 7.44 8.32
N ASN A 64 17.93 8.77 8.46
CA ASN A 64 17.24 9.44 9.56
C ASN A 64 15.72 9.15 9.53
N THR A 65 15.12 9.20 8.33
CA THR A 65 13.69 8.90 8.15
C THR A 65 13.37 7.45 8.52
N VAL A 66 14.25 6.49 8.17
CA VAL A 66 14.13 5.09 8.57
C VAL A 66 14.24 4.93 10.09
N ALA A 67 15.15 5.66 10.75
CA ALA A 67 15.24 5.64 12.21
C ALA A 67 13.95 6.15 12.86
N THR A 68 13.37 7.24 12.33
CA THR A 68 12.05 7.73 12.77
C THR A 68 10.94 6.69 12.54
N ALA A 69 10.90 6.07 11.36
CA ALA A 69 9.92 5.04 11.03
C ALA A 69 10.02 3.83 11.97
N ARG A 70 11.23 3.37 12.27
CA ARG A 70 11.46 2.30 13.27
C ARG A 70 10.97 2.68 14.65
N GLY A 71 11.19 3.92 15.08
CA GLY A 71 10.66 4.42 16.34
C GLY A 71 9.13 4.40 16.41
N LEU A 72 8.45 4.74 15.31
CA LEU A 72 6.98 4.67 15.22
C LEU A 72 6.48 3.22 15.25
N LEU A 73 7.10 2.34 14.47
CA LEU A 73 6.77 0.92 14.42
C LEU A 73 6.96 0.26 15.79
N LEU A 74 8.09 0.52 16.46
CA LEU A 74 8.40 -0.07 17.75
C LEU A 74 7.39 0.35 18.83
N ARG A 75 6.97 1.61 18.82
CA ARG A 75 5.90 2.11 19.73
C ARG A 75 4.58 1.39 19.50
N ALA A 76 4.31 0.95 18.28
CA ALA A 76 3.14 0.16 17.93
C ALA A 76 3.35 -1.36 18.11
N GLY A 77 4.44 -1.77 18.79
CA GLY A 77 4.73 -3.17 19.10
C GLY A 77 5.28 -4.00 17.94
N THR A 78 5.81 -3.37 16.88
CA THR A 78 6.34 -4.05 15.70
C THR A 78 7.74 -3.56 15.32
N SER A 79 8.59 -4.45 14.79
CA SER A 79 9.97 -4.14 14.39
C SER A 79 10.26 -4.54 12.94
N GLU A 80 9.21 -4.60 12.10
CA GLU A 80 9.24 -5.22 10.77
C GLU A 80 9.94 -4.38 9.66
N LEU A 81 10.60 -3.27 10.01
CA LEU A 81 11.40 -2.46 9.09
C LEU A 81 12.89 -2.78 9.20
N GLU A 82 13.36 -3.62 8.29
CA GLU A 82 14.68 -4.21 8.30
C GLU A 82 15.62 -3.50 7.33
N THR A 83 16.92 -3.56 7.64
CA THR A 83 17.98 -3.21 6.68
C THR A 83 18.49 -4.52 6.10
N VAL A 84 18.45 -4.64 4.78
CA VAL A 84 18.87 -5.84 4.05
C VAL A 84 19.86 -5.39 2.98
N GLY A 85 21.15 -5.70 3.17
CA GLY A 85 22.21 -5.18 2.31
C GLY A 85 22.24 -3.65 2.31
N ASP A 86 22.13 -3.04 1.13
CA ASP A 86 22.06 -1.60 0.91
C ASP A 86 20.63 -1.05 0.80
N GLY A 87 19.63 -1.87 1.11
CA GLY A 87 18.21 -1.54 1.02
C GLY A 87 17.45 -1.72 2.33
N TYR A 88 16.15 -1.49 2.24
CA TYR A 88 15.21 -1.62 3.35
C TYR A 88 14.02 -2.47 2.94
N ARG A 89 13.49 -3.24 3.89
CA ARG A 89 12.32 -4.08 3.71
C ARG A 89 11.35 -3.80 4.84
N LEU A 90 10.10 -3.52 4.50
CA LEU A 90 9.00 -3.49 5.45
C LEU A 90 8.18 -4.77 5.26
N ARG A 91 8.14 -5.65 6.26
CA ARG A 91 7.21 -6.78 6.24
C ARG A 91 5.87 -6.34 6.80
N VAL A 92 4.79 -6.77 6.15
CA VAL A 92 3.43 -6.46 6.58
C VAL A 92 2.61 -7.73 6.50
N GLY A 93 1.86 -8.03 7.56
CA GLY A 93 0.93 -9.17 7.56
C GLY A 93 -0.19 -8.94 6.54
N PRO A 94 -0.77 -10.01 5.95
CA PRO A 94 -1.80 -9.88 4.91
C PRO A 94 -3.05 -9.12 5.38
N GLU A 95 -3.37 -9.20 6.67
CA GLU A 95 -4.51 -8.49 7.28
C GLU A 95 -4.18 -7.05 7.72
N LYS A 96 -2.93 -6.62 7.58
CA LYS A 96 -2.43 -5.34 8.07
C LYS A 96 -2.29 -4.27 6.99
N LEU A 97 -2.49 -4.61 5.73
CA LEU A 97 -2.45 -3.68 4.61
C LEU A 97 -3.71 -3.83 3.75
N ASP A 98 -4.43 -2.73 3.54
CA ASP A 98 -5.67 -2.70 2.75
C ASP A 98 -5.48 -3.28 1.33
N SER A 99 -4.36 -3.00 0.66
CA SER A 99 -4.08 -3.54 -0.68
C SER A 99 -3.89 -5.06 -0.70
N LEU A 100 -3.31 -5.64 0.34
CA LEU A 100 -3.20 -7.11 0.47
C LEU A 100 -4.55 -7.76 0.74
N ARG A 101 -5.39 -7.12 1.57
CA ARG A 101 -6.77 -7.56 1.82
C ARG A 101 -7.62 -7.48 0.56
N PHE A 102 -7.51 -6.38 -0.19
CA PHE A 102 -8.17 -6.19 -1.49
C PHE A 102 -7.75 -7.28 -2.48
N GLN A 103 -6.44 -7.49 -2.66
CA GLN A 103 -5.93 -8.51 -3.58
C GLN A 103 -6.41 -9.92 -3.21
N ARG A 104 -6.48 -10.23 -1.91
CA ARG A 104 -7.01 -11.50 -1.41
C ARG A 104 -8.50 -11.65 -1.75
N ALA A 105 -9.32 -10.64 -1.46
CA ALA A 105 -10.76 -10.67 -1.73
C ALA A 105 -11.05 -10.76 -3.24
N ALA A 106 -10.33 -9.99 -4.08
CA ALA A 106 -10.44 -10.07 -5.53
C ALA A 106 -10.03 -11.45 -6.08
N ARG A 107 -9.03 -12.10 -5.48
CA ARG A 107 -8.66 -13.49 -5.84
C ARG A 107 -9.77 -14.48 -5.46
N ILE A 108 -10.33 -14.37 -4.26
CA ILE A 108 -11.44 -15.22 -3.80
C ILE A 108 -12.65 -15.07 -4.72
N ALA A 109 -13.00 -13.85 -5.12
CA ALA A 109 -14.08 -13.61 -6.07
C ALA A 109 -13.86 -14.33 -7.41
N ARG A 110 -12.63 -14.30 -7.96
CA ARG A 110 -12.30 -15.04 -9.19
C ARG A 110 -12.44 -16.55 -9.02
N GLU A 111 -12.02 -17.08 -7.87
CA GLU A 111 -12.16 -18.50 -7.53
C GLU A 111 -13.65 -18.91 -7.45
N GLN A 112 -14.50 -18.06 -6.86
CA GLN A 112 -15.95 -18.28 -6.78
C GLN A 112 -16.64 -18.21 -8.14
N VAL A 113 -16.23 -17.29 -9.03
CA VAL A 113 -16.72 -17.28 -10.43
C VAL A 113 -16.37 -18.60 -11.12
N ALA A 114 -15.14 -19.09 -10.97
CA ALA A 114 -14.73 -20.37 -11.55
C ALA A 114 -15.49 -21.57 -10.96
N ALA A 115 -15.91 -21.47 -9.70
CA ALA A 115 -16.75 -22.45 -9.02
C ALA A 115 -18.26 -22.33 -9.34
N SER A 116 -18.66 -21.39 -10.22
CA SER A 116 -20.06 -21.11 -10.54
C SER A 116 -20.88 -20.65 -9.32
N GLU A 117 -20.27 -19.84 -8.45
CA GLU A 117 -20.89 -19.21 -7.27
C GLU A 117 -20.97 -17.68 -7.44
N PRO A 118 -21.76 -17.16 -8.40
CA PRO A 118 -21.75 -15.75 -8.77
C PRO A 118 -22.20 -14.80 -7.66
N GLU A 119 -23.13 -15.19 -6.80
CA GLU A 119 -23.57 -14.38 -5.66
C GLU A 119 -22.46 -14.21 -4.62
N ALA A 120 -21.71 -15.28 -4.34
CA ALA A 120 -20.59 -15.24 -3.40
C ALA A 120 -19.41 -14.40 -3.95
N ALA A 121 -19.16 -14.51 -5.26
CA ALA A 121 -18.19 -13.68 -5.97
C ALA A 121 -18.55 -12.19 -5.92
N LEU A 122 -19.84 -11.86 -6.10
CA LEU A 122 -20.33 -10.49 -6.03
C LEU A 122 -20.11 -9.89 -4.63
N GLU A 123 -20.40 -10.64 -3.57
CA GLU A 123 -20.16 -10.18 -2.20
C GLU A 123 -18.67 -9.95 -1.92
N SER A 124 -17.81 -10.87 -2.37
CA SER A 124 -16.35 -10.72 -2.19
C SER A 124 -15.79 -9.51 -2.94
N LEU A 125 -16.34 -9.16 -4.12
CA LEU A 125 -15.97 -7.94 -4.84
C LEU A 125 -16.45 -6.67 -4.13
N ARG A 126 -17.63 -6.70 -3.49
CA ARG A 126 -18.11 -5.58 -2.67
C ARG A 126 -17.20 -5.35 -1.48
N GLU A 127 -16.88 -6.39 -0.72
CA GLU A 127 -15.94 -6.32 0.39
C GLU A 127 -14.56 -5.80 -0.03
N ALA A 128 -14.07 -6.23 -1.20
CA ALA A 128 -12.81 -5.73 -1.76
C ALA A 128 -12.88 -4.22 -2.04
N LEU A 129 -13.93 -3.79 -2.74
CA LEU A 129 -14.10 -2.39 -3.15
C LEU A 129 -14.37 -1.45 -1.97
N ASP A 130 -14.99 -1.92 -0.89
CA ASP A 130 -15.22 -1.14 0.33
C ASP A 130 -13.94 -0.75 1.08
N LEU A 131 -12.80 -1.39 0.78
CA LEU A 131 -11.49 -1.00 1.32
C LEU A 131 -10.97 0.31 0.73
N TRP A 132 -11.50 0.74 -0.42
CA TRP A 132 -11.05 1.91 -1.15
C TRP A 132 -11.61 3.20 -0.55
N ARG A 133 -10.71 4.13 -0.23
CA ARG A 133 -11.01 5.45 0.35
C ARG A 133 -10.81 6.61 -0.64
N GLY A 134 -10.50 6.29 -1.90
CA GLY A 134 -10.16 7.23 -2.96
C GLY A 134 -9.07 6.67 -3.88
N PRO A 135 -8.50 7.49 -4.79
CA PRO A 135 -7.35 7.08 -5.61
C PRO A 135 -6.17 6.65 -4.75
N ALA A 136 -5.44 5.63 -5.18
CA ALA A 136 -4.33 5.07 -4.42
C ALA A 136 -3.27 6.14 -4.11
N LEU A 137 -2.82 6.21 -2.85
CA LEU A 137 -1.83 7.16 -2.35
C LEU A 137 -2.14 8.65 -2.66
N ALA A 138 -3.41 9.01 -2.80
CA ALA A 138 -3.85 10.37 -3.11
C ALA A 138 -3.18 11.43 -2.20
N GLY A 139 -2.65 12.48 -2.80
CA GLY A 139 -1.93 13.56 -2.12
C GLY A 139 -0.41 13.34 -2.01
N LEU A 140 0.11 12.16 -2.40
CA LEU A 140 1.54 11.94 -2.61
C LEU A 140 1.87 12.02 -4.10
N THR A 141 3.00 12.65 -4.39
CA THR A 141 3.52 12.84 -5.75
C THR A 141 4.93 12.27 -5.88
N GLY A 142 5.33 11.99 -7.11
CA GLY A 142 6.64 11.45 -7.48
C GLY A 142 6.49 10.22 -8.36
N ARG A 143 7.36 10.09 -9.37
CA ARG A 143 7.12 9.15 -10.49
C ARG A 143 6.93 7.71 -10.05
N LEU A 144 7.72 7.26 -9.07
CA LEU A 144 7.66 5.90 -8.56
C LEU A 144 6.37 5.65 -7.77
N ILE A 145 5.93 6.63 -6.98
CA ILE A 145 4.71 6.54 -6.19
C ILE A 145 3.50 6.54 -7.12
N GLU A 146 3.47 7.43 -8.09
CA GLU A 146 2.40 7.55 -9.08
C GLU A 146 2.29 6.30 -9.95
N ALA A 147 3.40 5.73 -10.41
CA ALA A 147 3.38 4.47 -11.16
C ALA A 147 2.86 3.29 -10.33
N GLY A 148 3.22 3.23 -9.04
CA GLY A 148 2.70 2.22 -8.12
C GLY A 148 1.21 2.40 -7.79
N ALA A 149 0.78 3.65 -7.60
CA ALA A 149 -0.61 4.01 -7.35
C ALA A 149 -1.49 3.69 -8.56
N LEU A 150 -1.05 4.04 -9.77
CA LEU A 150 -1.77 3.75 -11.01
C LEU A 150 -2.08 2.26 -11.16
N ARG A 151 -1.11 1.39 -10.87
CA ARG A 151 -1.33 -0.06 -10.92
C ARG A 151 -2.46 -0.51 -9.99
N TRP A 152 -2.54 0.07 -8.79
CA TRP A 152 -3.64 -0.24 -7.88
C TRP A 152 -4.97 0.31 -8.40
N ASP A 153 -4.98 1.54 -8.95
CA ASP A 153 -6.19 2.12 -9.54
C ASP A 153 -6.69 1.30 -10.76
N GLU A 154 -5.79 0.70 -11.53
CA GLU A 154 -6.14 -0.26 -12.59
C GLU A 154 -6.78 -1.54 -12.03
N GLU A 155 -6.22 -2.10 -10.95
CA GLU A 155 -6.81 -3.26 -10.27
C GLU A 155 -8.20 -2.95 -9.69
N ARG A 156 -8.41 -1.72 -9.19
CA ARG A 156 -9.73 -1.24 -8.77
C ARG A 156 -10.71 -1.25 -9.92
N ALA A 157 -10.33 -0.67 -11.07
CA ALA A 157 -11.18 -0.59 -12.25
C ALA A 157 -11.59 -2.00 -12.72
N ALA A 158 -10.64 -2.95 -12.75
CA ALA A 158 -10.93 -4.34 -13.09
C ALA A 158 -11.92 -5.00 -12.11
N ALA A 159 -11.81 -4.72 -10.81
CA ALA A 159 -12.76 -5.22 -9.80
C ALA A 159 -14.15 -4.57 -9.94
N GLU A 160 -14.23 -3.27 -10.24
CA GLU A 160 -15.49 -2.58 -10.52
C GLU A 160 -16.19 -3.14 -11.77
N GLU A 161 -15.44 -3.41 -12.84
CA GLU A 161 -15.93 -4.04 -14.06
C GLU A 161 -16.47 -5.45 -13.80
N ALA A 162 -15.69 -6.29 -13.12
CA ALA A 162 -16.11 -7.65 -12.76
C ALA A 162 -17.38 -7.66 -11.89
N ARG A 163 -17.52 -6.69 -10.98
CA ARG A 163 -18.72 -6.53 -10.15
C ARG A 163 -19.94 -6.21 -11.02
N ALA A 164 -19.80 -5.24 -11.92
CA ALA A 164 -20.88 -4.81 -12.81
C ALA A 164 -21.33 -5.95 -13.74
N GLU A 165 -20.39 -6.74 -14.26
CA GLU A 165 -20.72 -7.92 -15.07
C GLU A 165 -21.55 -8.96 -14.31
N LEU A 166 -21.20 -9.23 -13.05
CA LEU A 166 -21.96 -10.17 -12.22
C LEU A 166 -23.35 -9.63 -11.86
N GLU A 167 -23.46 -8.35 -11.54
CA GLU A 167 -24.74 -7.70 -11.29
C GLU A 167 -25.68 -7.77 -12.50
N LEU A 168 -25.15 -7.60 -13.72
CA LEU A 168 -25.94 -7.76 -14.95
C LEU A 168 -26.36 -9.21 -15.21
N ARG A 169 -25.55 -10.21 -14.85
CA ARG A 169 -25.89 -11.63 -15.02
C ARG A 169 -26.93 -12.13 -14.04
N LEU A 170 -27.02 -11.50 -12.87
CA LEU A 170 -27.93 -11.86 -11.77
C LEU A 170 -29.25 -11.08 -11.79
N ALA A 171 -29.36 -10.05 -12.64
CA ALA A 171 -30.58 -9.26 -12.86
C ALA A 171 -31.59 -10.00 -13.75
#